data_AF-A0A498AUN9-F1
#
_entry.id   AF-A0A498AUN9-F1
#
_cell.length_a   1.000
_cell.length_b   1.000
_cell.length_c   1.000
_cell.angle_alpha   90.00
_cell.angle_beta   90.00
_cell.angle_gamma   90.00
#
_symmetry.space_group_name_H-M   'P 1'
#
loop_
_entity.id
_entity.type
_entity.pdbx_description
1 polymer ?
#
loop_
_entity_poly.entity_id
_entity_poly.type
_entity_poly.pdbx_seq_one_letter_code
_entity_poly.pdbx_strand_id
1 'polypeptide(L)'
;MTYAEPPLREPDLPRTAKVRPTALRTGWTTGACATAATKAALTALVTGVPQRQVEIGLPAGRRVSFPVARCEVDGRARAEAVVVKDAGDDPDVTHGAELTATVSWRDTPGLRLDGGPGVGTVTRPGLGLPVGGPAINETPRRMIGQAVAEVVDLTEVGVRVVVSVPRGEIMARKTTNRRLGILGGISILGTTGVVRPFSTASWRASVVQAVHVMAAQGERTVVLCTGGRTERAARALLPELPEVCFVEVGDFTGAAVTAAVGDGMTGVVFVGMAGKLAKLAAGILMTHYTRSKVDLSLLGAVTAEAGGDPALVAAVTAANTGRHAYELWEAAGLLGAAGDLLCQRVRQVLVRFAGGAVTVDVAMVDFAGDRVVASSGRWAA
;
A
#
# COMPACT_ATOMS: atom_id res chain seq x y z
N MET A 1 10.27 -26.41 28.10
CA MET A 1 9.11 -26.75 27.24
C MET A 1 9.51 -26.54 25.79
N THR A 2 9.38 -27.53 24.91
CA THR A 2 9.65 -27.38 23.48
C THR A 2 8.40 -26.92 22.76
N TYR A 3 8.47 -25.77 22.07
CA TYR A 3 7.39 -25.32 21.18
C TYR A 3 7.55 -25.99 19.83
N ALA A 4 6.53 -26.72 19.37
CA ALA A 4 6.59 -27.43 18.09
C ALA A 4 6.69 -26.45 16.91
N GLU A 5 7.28 -26.89 15.80
CA GLU A 5 7.38 -26.06 14.60
C GLU A 5 5.97 -25.69 14.12
N PRO A 6 5.61 -24.39 14.05
CA PRO A 6 4.23 -24.01 13.78
C PRO A 6 3.90 -24.22 12.29
N PRO A 7 2.64 -24.52 11.94
CA PRO A 7 2.20 -24.49 10.55
C PRO A 7 2.20 -23.05 10.01
N LEU A 8 2.55 -22.86 8.74
CA LEU A 8 2.48 -21.56 8.08
C LEU A 8 1.03 -21.21 7.74
N ARG A 9 0.59 -20.01 8.14
CA ARG A 9 -0.77 -19.53 7.91
C ARG A 9 -0.77 -18.09 7.40
N GLU A 10 -1.46 -17.87 6.28
CA GLU A 10 -1.82 -16.55 5.79
C GLU A 10 -3.34 -16.40 5.85
N PRO A 11 -3.90 -15.90 6.98
CA PRO A 11 -5.34 -15.77 7.12
C PRO A 11 -5.96 -14.87 6.04
N ASP A 12 -7.17 -15.22 5.60
CA ASP A 12 -7.95 -14.40 4.68
C ASP A 12 -8.02 -12.94 5.15
N LEU A 13 -7.99 -12.04 4.16
CA LEU A 13 -8.19 -10.62 4.38
C LEU A 13 -9.39 -10.40 5.31
N PRO A 14 -9.26 -9.57 6.36
CA PRO A 14 -10.42 -9.18 7.13
C PRO A 14 -11.42 -8.60 6.15
N ARG A 15 -12.68 -9.06 6.21
CA ARG A 15 -13.78 -8.26 5.66
C ARG A 15 -13.63 -6.88 6.30
N THR A 16 -13.55 -5.82 5.49
CA THR A 16 -13.42 -4.42 5.91
C THR A 16 -14.18 -4.20 7.21
N ALA A 17 -13.51 -3.63 8.22
CA ALA A 17 -13.85 -3.55 9.64
C ALA A 17 -15.32 -3.84 10.01
N LYS A 18 -15.51 -4.68 11.05
CA LYS A 18 -16.78 -5.00 11.74
C LYS A 18 -17.93 -4.11 11.28
N VAL A 19 -18.89 -4.72 10.60
CA VAL A 19 -20.21 -4.16 10.25
C VAL A 19 -20.66 -3.23 11.39
N ARG A 20 -20.42 -1.93 11.22
CA ARG A 20 -21.09 -0.92 12.03
C ARG A 20 -22.59 -1.07 11.72
N PRO A 21 -23.50 -0.78 12.67
CA PRO A 21 -24.94 -0.94 12.47
C PRO A 21 -25.43 -0.23 11.19
N THR A 22 -24.71 0.78 10.72
CA THR A 22 -24.78 1.35 9.37
C THR A 22 -23.51 1.02 8.57
N ALA A 23 -23.67 0.51 7.35
CA ALA A 23 -22.55 0.28 6.44
C ALA A 23 -21.88 1.62 6.11
N LEU A 24 -20.55 1.69 6.28
CA LEU A 24 -19.77 2.89 5.91
C LEU A 24 -19.96 3.20 4.42
N ARG A 25 -20.07 4.48 4.10
CA ARG A 25 -20.30 4.97 2.74
C ARG A 25 -19.05 4.72 1.89
N THR A 26 -19.23 4.07 0.74
CA THR A 26 -18.18 3.94 -0.27
C THR A 26 -18.04 5.23 -1.08
N GLY A 27 -16.85 5.45 -1.63
CA GLY A 27 -16.58 6.56 -2.54
C GLY A 27 -16.11 6.12 -3.92
N TRP A 28 -15.51 7.06 -4.63
CA TRP A 28 -15.02 6.89 -5.98
C TRP A 28 -13.53 7.18 -6.04
N THR A 29 -12.81 6.38 -6.84
CA THR A 29 -11.36 6.52 -7.01
C THR A 29 -11.01 7.75 -7.84
N THR A 30 -9.76 8.23 -7.77
CA THR A 30 -9.29 9.32 -8.65
C THR A 30 -9.43 8.95 -10.12
N GLY A 31 -9.22 7.68 -10.47
CA GLY A 31 -9.46 7.14 -11.81
C GLY A 31 -10.91 7.25 -12.30
N ALA A 32 -11.88 6.90 -11.45
CA ALA A 32 -13.29 7.02 -11.80
C ALA A 32 -13.71 8.49 -11.98
N CYS A 33 -13.31 9.38 -11.08
CA CYS A 33 -13.60 10.80 -11.19
C CYS A 33 -12.93 11.43 -12.44
N ALA A 34 -11.68 11.09 -12.75
CA ALA A 34 -11.00 11.55 -13.96
C ALA A 34 -11.66 11.03 -15.25
N THR A 35 -12.16 9.77 -15.23
CA THR A 35 -12.93 9.19 -16.34
C THR A 35 -14.24 9.95 -16.56
N ALA A 36 -14.98 10.24 -15.47
CA ALA A 36 -16.22 11.02 -15.53
C ALA A 36 -15.96 12.43 -16.06
N ALA A 37 -14.94 13.14 -15.54
CA ALA A 37 -14.55 14.46 -16.04
C ALA A 37 -14.20 14.41 -17.53
N THR A 38 -13.44 13.40 -17.98
CA THR A 38 -13.08 13.26 -19.39
C THR A 38 -14.31 13.10 -20.28
N LYS A 39 -15.23 12.20 -19.90
CA LYS A 39 -16.44 11.97 -20.67
C LYS A 39 -17.32 13.22 -20.72
N ALA A 40 -17.50 13.91 -19.60
CA ALA A 40 -18.28 15.15 -19.54
C ALA A 40 -17.71 16.23 -20.46
N ALA A 41 -16.38 16.45 -20.41
CA ALA A 41 -15.71 17.42 -21.25
C ALA A 41 -15.83 17.06 -22.74
N LEU A 42 -15.59 15.79 -23.11
CA LEU A 42 -15.70 15.36 -24.51
C LEU A 42 -17.14 15.45 -25.04
N THR A 43 -18.14 15.02 -24.26
CA THR A 43 -19.54 15.17 -24.64
C THR A 43 -19.89 16.65 -24.83
N ALA A 44 -19.40 17.53 -23.96
CA ALA A 44 -19.61 18.96 -24.11
C ALA A 44 -18.92 19.53 -25.36
N LEU A 45 -17.71 19.07 -25.69
CA LEU A 45 -16.98 19.46 -26.88
C LEU A 45 -17.72 19.06 -28.18
N VAL A 46 -18.29 17.85 -28.21
CA VAL A 46 -19.04 17.34 -29.37
C VAL A 46 -20.38 18.05 -29.53
N THR A 47 -21.11 18.25 -28.44
CA THR A 47 -22.48 18.78 -28.47
C THR A 47 -22.55 20.30 -28.42
N GLY A 48 -21.49 20.97 -27.97
CA GLY A 48 -21.51 22.38 -27.61
C GLY A 48 -22.30 22.68 -26.33
N VAL A 49 -22.74 21.66 -25.58
CA VAL A 49 -23.59 21.80 -24.40
C VAL A 49 -22.83 21.38 -23.14
N PRO A 50 -22.67 22.28 -22.14
CA PRO A 50 -22.10 21.91 -20.85
C PRO A 50 -22.87 20.79 -20.15
N GLN A 51 -22.16 19.79 -19.65
CA GLN A 51 -22.73 18.65 -18.94
C GLN A 51 -22.85 18.94 -17.44
N ARG A 52 -24.00 18.64 -16.84
CA ARG A 52 -24.22 18.72 -15.38
C ARG A 52 -24.03 17.37 -14.67
N GLN A 53 -24.14 16.29 -15.43
CA GLN A 53 -24.03 14.93 -14.95
C GLN A 53 -23.51 14.05 -16.09
N VAL A 54 -22.79 12.99 -15.75
CA VAL A 54 -22.26 12.04 -16.73
C VAL A 54 -22.26 10.63 -16.16
N GLU A 55 -22.58 9.65 -17.00
CA GLU A 55 -22.51 8.25 -16.62
C GLU A 55 -21.29 7.56 -17.24
N ILE A 56 -20.55 6.78 -16.44
CA ILE A 56 -19.40 5.99 -16.89
C ILE A 56 -19.56 4.52 -16.51
N GLY A 57 -18.93 3.63 -17.29
CA GLY A 57 -18.73 2.23 -16.93
C GLY A 57 -17.59 2.05 -15.93
N LEU A 58 -17.77 1.16 -14.96
CA LEU A 58 -16.72 0.71 -14.04
C LEU A 58 -16.17 -0.66 -14.48
N PRO A 59 -14.96 -1.05 -14.05
CA PRO A 59 -14.35 -2.33 -14.41
C PRO A 59 -15.21 -3.57 -14.16
N ALA A 60 -16.08 -3.53 -13.15
CA ALA A 60 -17.02 -4.62 -12.82
C ALA A 60 -18.31 -4.62 -13.68
N GLY A 61 -18.36 -3.84 -14.77
CA GLY A 61 -19.50 -3.75 -15.69
C GLY A 61 -20.65 -2.84 -15.22
N ARG A 62 -20.71 -2.49 -13.93
CA ARG A 62 -21.69 -1.53 -13.41
C ARG A 62 -21.47 -0.14 -14.03
N ARG A 63 -22.55 0.55 -14.38
CA ARG A 63 -22.55 1.97 -14.75
C ARG A 63 -22.93 2.86 -13.56
N VAL A 64 -22.31 4.02 -13.47
CA VAL A 64 -22.47 4.96 -12.36
C VAL A 64 -22.52 6.39 -12.89
N SER A 65 -23.46 7.15 -12.34
CA SER A 65 -23.63 8.56 -12.66
C SER A 65 -22.87 9.47 -11.68
N PHE A 66 -22.15 10.45 -12.22
CA PHE A 66 -21.32 11.39 -11.50
C PHE A 66 -21.85 12.82 -11.72
N PRO A 67 -22.01 13.62 -10.65
CA PRO A 67 -22.26 15.05 -10.80
C PRO A 67 -21.01 15.73 -11.38
N VAL A 68 -21.22 16.64 -12.32
CA VAL A 68 -20.17 17.45 -12.93
C VAL A 68 -20.22 18.82 -12.24
N ALA A 69 -19.17 19.15 -11.49
CA ALA A 69 -19.12 20.37 -10.69
C ALA A 69 -18.94 21.62 -11.54
N ARG A 70 -18.16 21.51 -12.63
CA ARG A 70 -17.95 22.56 -13.62
C ARG A 70 -17.78 21.91 -14.99
N CYS A 71 -18.36 22.50 -16.02
CA CYS A 71 -18.18 22.07 -17.40
C CYS A 71 -18.23 23.31 -18.29
N GLU A 72 -17.17 23.55 -19.05
CA GLU A 72 -17.00 24.74 -19.88
C GLU A 72 -16.54 24.31 -21.27
N VAL A 73 -17.03 25.02 -22.29
CA VAL A 73 -16.66 24.78 -23.68
C VAL A 73 -16.11 26.09 -24.22
N ASP A 74 -14.90 26.04 -24.74
CA ASP A 74 -14.23 27.16 -25.40
C ASP A 74 -14.32 26.97 -26.91
N GLY A 75 -15.37 27.57 -27.49
CA GLY A 75 -15.70 27.44 -28.91
C GLY A 75 -15.99 25.99 -29.31
N ARG A 76 -15.35 25.51 -30.39
CA ARG A 76 -15.43 24.11 -30.85
C ARG A 76 -14.10 23.35 -30.73
N ALA A 77 -13.08 23.98 -30.15
CA ALA A 77 -11.71 23.46 -30.15
C ALA A 77 -11.36 22.73 -28.84
N ARG A 78 -11.95 23.17 -27.71
CA ARG A 78 -11.57 22.70 -26.39
C ARG A 78 -12.76 22.71 -25.44
N ALA A 79 -12.81 21.73 -24.55
CA ALA A 79 -13.72 21.73 -23.41
C ALA A 79 -12.99 21.28 -22.14
N GLU A 80 -13.51 21.68 -21.00
CA GLU A 80 -13.01 21.28 -19.70
C GLU A 80 -14.17 20.89 -18.80
N ALA A 81 -13.99 19.83 -18.01
CA ALA A 81 -14.93 19.47 -16.97
C ALA A 81 -14.22 19.05 -15.69
N VAL A 82 -14.92 19.23 -14.58
CA VAL A 82 -14.44 18.96 -13.23
C VAL A 82 -15.42 18.05 -12.51
N VAL A 83 -14.87 16.98 -11.92
CA VAL A 83 -15.59 16.10 -10.99
C VAL A 83 -14.88 16.15 -9.65
N VAL A 84 -15.62 16.49 -8.59
CA VAL A 84 -15.08 16.51 -7.23
C VAL A 84 -15.12 15.09 -6.66
N LYS A 85 -13.97 14.60 -6.19
CA LYS A 85 -13.86 13.25 -5.63
C LYS A 85 -14.55 13.15 -4.27
N ASP A 86 -15.52 12.27 -4.19
CA ASP A 86 -16.11 11.83 -2.94
C ASP A 86 -15.50 10.47 -2.54
N ALA A 87 -14.84 10.41 -1.38
CA ALA A 87 -14.17 9.19 -0.89
C ALA A 87 -15.08 8.36 0.01
N GLY A 88 -16.33 8.79 0.23
CA GLY A 88 -17.20 8.17 1.23
C GLY A 88 -16.66 8.47 2.63
N ASP A 89 -16.59 7.43 3.47
CA ASP A 89 -16.07 7.53 4.84
C ASP A 89 -14.60 7.10 4.97
N ASP A 90 -13.90 6.90 3.84
CA ASP A 90 -12.46 6.60 3.86
C ASP A 90 -11.66 7.88 4.17
N PRO A 91 -10.69 7.85 5.11
CA PRO A 91 -9.82 8.98 5.40
C PRO A 91 -8.76 9.17 4.30
N ASP A 92 -9.22 9.40 3.07
CA ASP A 92 -8.42 9.52 1.85
C ASP A 92 -7.96 10.97 1.66
N VAL A 93 -6.65 11.19 1.54
CA VAL A 93 -6.05 12.52 1.32
C VAL A 93 -6.56 13.22 0.06
N THR A 94 -7.06 12.46 -0.91
CA THR A 94 -7.61 12.97 -2.17
C THR A 94 -9.13 13.19 -2.13
N HIS A 95 -9.77 13.04 -0.96
CA HIS A 95 -11.16 13.44 -0.79
C HIS A 95 -11.33 14.95 -1.04
N GLY A 96 -12.36 15.33 -1.79
CA GLY A 96 -12.60 16.72 -2.20
C GLY A 96 -11.67 17.22 -3.31
N ALA A 97 -10.79 16.36 -3.85
CA ALA A 97 -9.95 16.73 -4.99
C ALA A 97 -10.81 17.03 -6.22
N GLU A 98 -10.50 18.12 -6.91
CA GLU A 98 -11.09 18.45 -8.21
C GLU A 98 -10.34 17.69 -9.30
N LEU A 99 -10.95 16.65 -9.86
CA LEU A 99 -10.39 15.94 -11.01
C LEU A 99 -10.85 16.69 -12.26
N THR A 100 -9.91 17.38 -12.90
CA THR A 100 -10.15 18.20 -14.08
C THR A 100 -9.67 17.45 -15.31
N ALA A 101 -10.53 17.36 -16.33
CA ALA A 101 -10.14 16.87 -17.63
C ALA A 101 -10.34 17.97 -18.67
N THR A 102 -9.25 18.33 -19.35
CA THR A 102 -9.28 19.20 -20.52
C THR A 102 -9.19 18.33 -21.77
N VAL A 103 -10.12 18.51 -22.70
CA VAL A 103 -10.22 17.74 -23.94
C VAL A 103 -10.14 18.66 -25.15
N SER A 104 -9.38 18.26 -26.17
CA SER A 104 -9.30 18.95 -27.46
C SER A 104 -9.14 17.95 -28.60
N TRP A 105 -9.45 18.39 -29.81
CA TRP A 105 -9.23 17.61 -31.02
C TRP A 105 -7.73 17.46 -31.35
N ARG A 106 -7.42 16.43 -32.12
CA ARG A 106 -6.10 16.17 -32.73
C ARG A 106 -6.28 15.81 -34.19
N ASP A 107 -5.28 16.14 -35.00
CA ASP A 107 -5.28 15.84 -36.44
C ASP A 107 -5.04 14.36 -36.77
N THR A 108 -4.58 13.57 -35.78
CA THR A 108 -4.31 12.13 -35.94
C THR A 108 -5.30 11.32 -35.12
N PRO A 109 -5.96 10.30 -35.73
CA PRO A 109 -6.86 9.41 -35.00
C PRO A 109 -6.23 8.80 -33.75
N GLY A 110 -7.08 8.51 -32.78
CA GLY A 110 -6.70 7.86 -31.53
C GLY A 110 -6.58 8.81 -30.34
N LEU A 111 -6.40 8.19 -29.17
CA LEU A 111 -6.37 8.88 -27.88
C LEU A 111 -4.93 9.20 -27.45
N ARG A 112 -4.66 10.49 -27.21
CA ARG A 112 -3.48 10.94 -26.46
C ARG A 112 -3.89 11.31 -25.04
N LEU A 113 -3.33 10.61 -24.05
CA LEU A 113 -3.58 10.89 -22.65
C LEU A 113 -2.33 11.45 -21.98
N ASP A 114 -2.41 12.70 -21.53
CA ASP A 114 -1.35 13.42 -20.83
C ASP A 114 -1.77 13.76 -19.39
N GLY A 115 -0.79 14.00 -18.53
CA GLY A 115 -1.00 14.59 -17.20
C GLY A 115 -0.69 16.08 -17.23
N GLY A 116 -1.55 16.88 -16.61
CA GLY A 116 -1.34 18.29 -16.35
C GLY A 116 -1.01 18.58 -14.88
N PRO A 117 -1.13 19.85 -14.43
CA PRO A 117 -0.77 20.25 -13.08
C PRO A 117 -1.39 19.37 -12.00
N GLY A 118 -0.57 18.94 -11.04
CA GLY A 118 -0.98 18.12 -9.90
C GLY A 118 -1.21 16.64 -10.19
N VAL A 119 -1.06 16.17 -11.43
CA VAL A 119 -0.83 14.76 -11.74
C VAL A 119 0.66 14.46 -11.66
N GLY A 120 1.03 13.42 -10.94
CA GLY A 120 2.43 13.05 -10.75
C GLY A 120 3.10 12.61 -12.04
N THR A 121 4.41 12.81 -12.13
CA THR A 121 5.28 12.29 -13.19
C THR A 121 6.08 11.12 -12.64
N VAL A 122 6.13 10.02 -13.40
CA VAL A 122 6.90 8.83 -13.05
C VAL A 122 8.37 9.09 -13.35
N THR A 123 9.22 9.04 -12.34
CA THR A 123 10.68 9.29 -12.44
C THR A 123 11.51 8.04 -12.20
N ARG A 124 10.89 6.93 -11.81
CA ARG A 124 11.55 5.65 -11.54
C ARG A 124 10.76 4.48 -12.12
N PRO A 125 11.42 3.36 -12.49
CA PRO A 125 10.75 2.18 -13.01
C PRO A 125 9.97 1.41 -11.91
N GLY A 126 9.18 0.40 -12.34
CA GLY A 126 8.53 -0.58 -11.45
C GLY A 126 7.06 -0.34 -11.12
N LEU A 127 6.50 0.79 -11.56
CA LEU A 127 5.07 1.10 -11.39
C LEU A 127 4.17 0.53 -12.49
N GLY A 128 4.73 -0.20 -13.46
CA GLY A 128 4.03 -0.58 -14.69
C GLY A 128 3.68 0.63 -15.58
N LEU A 129 4.37 1.76 -15.37
CA LEU A 129 4.17 3.00 -16.09
C LEU A 129 5.46 3.49 -16.75
N PRO A 130 5.38 4.13 -17.94
CA PRO A 130 6.56 4.68 -18.59
C PRO A 130 7.22 5.78 -17.75
N VAL A 131 8.54 5.70 -17.58
CA VAL A 131 9.33 6.79 -16.98
C VAL A 131 9.23 8.04 -17.86
N GLY A 132 9.08 9.21 -17.22
CA GLY A 132 8.76 10.49 -17.86
C GLY A 132 7.28 10.68 -18.17
N GLY A 133 6.46 9.62 -18.05
CA GLY A 133 5.02 9.67 -18.30
C GLY A 133 4.20 10.12 -17.08
N PRO A 134 2.91 10.43 -17.28
CA PRO A 134 2.02 10.78 -16.18
C PRO A 134 1.63 9.54 -15.36
N ALA A 135 1.50 9.73 -14.05
CA ALA A 135 1.09 8.74 -13.05
C ALA A 135 -0.42 8.42 -13.14
N ILE A 136 -0.84 7.96 -14.31
CA ILE A 136 -2.19 7.47 -14.59
C ILE A 136 -2.07 5.97 -14.79
N ASN A 137 -2.62 5.18 -13.86
CA ASN A 137 -2.49 3.72 -13.86
C ASN A 137 -3.28 3.07 -15.01
N GLU A 138 -2.96 1.81 -15.32
CA GLU A 138 -3.56 1.04 -16.41
C GLU A 138 -5.10 1.02 -16.38
N THR A 139 -5.72 0.70 -15.24
CA THR A 139 -7.18 0.67 -15.14
C THR A 139 -7.82 2.02 -15.45
N PRO A 140 -7.40 3.16 -14.85
CA PRO A 140 -7.86 4.48 -15.27
C PRO A 140 -7.62 4.79 -16.75
N ARG A 141 -6.47 4.41 -17.34
CA ARG A 141 -6.21 4.59 -18.78
C ARG A 141 -7.26 3.87 -19.63
N ARG A 142 -7.55 2.61 -19.28
CA ARG A 142 -8.61 1.81 -19.93
C ARG A 142 -9.99 2.42 -19.77
N MET A 143 -10.35 2.82 -18.55
CA MET A 143 -11.65 3.45 -18.26
C MET A 143 -11.83 4.75 -19.06
N ILE A 144 -10.80 5.61 -19.11
CA ILE A 144 -10.81 6.84 -19.91
C ILE A 144 -10.96 6.50 -21.40
N GLY A 145 -10.19 5.54 -21.92
CA GLY A 145 -10.28 5.11 -23.32
C GLY A 145 -11.68 4.60 -23.69
N GLN A 146 -12.28 3.77 -22.84
CA GLN A 146 -13.65 3.28 -23.03
C GLN A 146 -14.67 4.42 -22.99
N ALA A 147 -14.55 5.34 -22.04
CA ALA A 147 -15.47 6.46 -21.91
C ALA A 147 -15.36 7.45 -23.08
N VAL A 148 -14.18 7.61 -23.67
CA VAL A 148 -13.96 8.39 -24.90
C VAL A 148 -14.59 7.69 -26.11
N ALA A 149 -14.38 6.37 -26.24
CA ALA A 149 -14.95 5.57 -27.32
C ALA A 149 -16.49 5.46 -27.29
N GLU A 150 -17.11 5.70 -26.12
CA GLU A 150 -18.57 5.84 -26.00
C GLU A 150 -19.11 7.14 -26.62
N VAL A 151 -18.26 8.15 -26.86
CA VAL A 151 -18.68 9.46 -27.36
C VAL A 151 -18.26 9.68 -28.82
N VAL A 152 -17.09 9.17 -29.22
CA VAL A 152 -16.54 9.32 -30.58
C VAL A 152 -15.88 8.04 -31.07
N ASP A 153 -15.80 7.85 -32.39
CA ASP A 153 -14.97 6.82 -32.99
C ASP A 153 -13.49 7.27 -33.05
N LEU A 154 -12.66 6.66 -32.21
CA LEU A 154 -11.22 6.95 -32.14
C LEU A 154 -10.43 6.46 -33.37
N THR A 155 -11.03 5.63 -34.23
CA THR A 155 -10.41 5.22 -35.50
C THR A 155 -10.49 6.31 -36.57
N GLU A 156 -11.48 7.20 -36.44
CA GLU A 156 -11.70 8.33 -37.35
C GLU A 156 -11.23 9.65 -36.76
N VAL A 157 -11.34 9.81 -35.43
CA VAL A 157 -11.12 11.09 -34.75
C VAL A 157 -9.96 11.02 -33.75
N GLY A 158 -9.15 12.07 -33.76
CA GLY A 158 -8.09 12.28 -32.78
C GLY A 158 -8.58 13.05 -31.56
N VAL A 159 -8.31 12.52 -30.36
CA VAL A 159 -8.66 13.20 -29.10
C VAL A 159 -7.44 13.31 -28.21
N ARG A 160 -7.19 14.51 -27.68
CA ARG A 160 -6.23 14.75 -26.60
C ARG A 160 -7.00 14.94 -25.29
N VAL A 161 -6.59 14.22 -24.26
CA VAL A 161 -7.11 14.36 -22.90
C VAL A 161 -5.93 14.73 -21.99
N VAL A 162 -6.05 15.84 -21.28
CA VAL A 162 -5.13 16.26 -20.23
C VAL A 162 -5.86 16.17 -18.89
N VAL A 163 -5.42 15.24 -18.03
CA VAL A 163 -5.96 15.12 -16.66
C VAL A 163 -5.13 15.98 -15.73
N SER A 164 -5.76 16.87 -14.97
CA SER A 164 -5.13 17.75 -13.98
C SER A 164 -5.85 17.64 -12.65
N VAL A 165 -5.13 17.94 -11.57
CA VAL A 165 -5.69 17.95 -10.20
C VAL A 165 -5.20 19.20 -9.49
N PRO A 166 -6.00 20.27 -9.40
CA PRO A 166 -5.65 21.44 -8.61
C PRO A 166 -5.26 21.05 -7.18
N ARG A 167 -4.14 21.59 -6.70
CA ARG A 167 -3.51 21.25 -5.40
C ARG A 167 -2.99 19.80 -5.30
N GLY A 168 -2.91 19.06 -6.41
CA GLY A 168 -2.40 17.69 -6.45
C GLY A 168 -0.99 17.56 -5.90
N GLU A 169 -0.10 18.52 -6.17
CA GLU A 169 1.26 18.52 -5.61
C GLU A 169 1.25 18.60 -4.07
N ILE A 170 0.36 19.41 -3.49
CA ILE A 170 0.22 19.57 -2.03
C ILE A 170 -0.29 18.27 -1.41
N MET A 171 -1.32 17.66 -2.01
CA MET A 171 -1.85 16.37 -1.55
C MET A 171 -0.81 15.26 -1.61
N ALA A 172 0.01 15.22 -2.67
CA ALA A 172 1.04 14.21 -2.89
C ALA A 172 2.09 14.17 -1.77
N ARG A 173 2.34 15.29 -1.06
CA ARG A 173 3.28 15.35 0.08
C ARG A 173 2.87 14.44 1.25
N LYS A 174 1.60 14.08 1.33
CA LYS A 174 1.03 13.17 2.34
C LYS A 174 0.79 11.75 1.79
N THR A 175 1.44 11.40 0.68
CA THR A 175 1.32 10.08 0.04
C THR A 175 2.68 9.39 -0.04
N THR A 176 2.69 8.11 -0.39
CA THR A 176 3.90 7.35 -0.68
C THR A 176 4.48 7.62 -2.07
N ASN A 177 3.85 8.49 -2.88
CA ASN A 177 4.25 8.75 -4.27
C ASN A 177 5.73 9.09 -4.43
N ARG A 178 6.26 9.99 -3.58
CA ARG A 178 7.67 10.39 -3.67
C ARG A 178 8.62 9.20 -3.54
N ARG A 179 8.34 8.27 -2.62
CA ARG A 179 9.13 7.04 -2.40
C ARG A 179 9.07 6.12 -3.61
N LEU A 180 7.90 6.05 -4.24
CA LEU A 180 7.67 5.25 -5.43
C LEU A 180 8.22 5.90 -6.73
N GLY A 181 8.88 7.06 -6.63
CA GLY A 181 9.37 7.78 -7.79
C GLY A 181 8.27 8.47 -8.58
N ILE A 182 7.24 9.00 -7.91
CA ILE A 182 6.20 9.83 -8.50
C ILE A 182 6.32 11.24 -7.91
N LEU A 183 6.64 12.22 -8.75
CA LEU A 183 6.90 13.61 -8.33
C LEU A 183 5.92 14.60 -8.96
N GLY A 184 5.69 15.75 -8.31
CA GLY A 184 4.89 16.85 -8.85
C GLY A 184 3.36 16.69 -8.74
N GLY A 185 2.85 15.58 -8.20
CA GLY A 185 1.41 15.37 -8.11
C GLY A 185 0.97 14.01 -7.58
N ILE A 186 -0.35 13.84 -7.48
CA ILE A 186 -0.97 12.57 -7.08
C ILE A 186 -1.06 11.61 -8.25
N SER A 187 -1.30 10.34 -7.94
CA SER A 187 -1.57 9.31 -8.93
C SER A 187 -3.06 9.25 -9.26
N ILE A 188 -3.39 9.13 -10.55
CA ILE A 188 -4.74 8.77 -11.01
C ILE A 188 -4.80 7.25 -11.03
N LEU A 189 -5.46 6.68 -10.02
CA LEU A 189 -5.45 5.25 -9.73
C LEU A 189 -6.83 4.75 -9.29
N GLY A 190 -6.97 3.42 -9.21
CA GLY A 190 -8.19 2.74 -8.83
C GLY A 190 -8.41 1.48 -9.67
N THR A 191 -8.49 0.32 -9.04
CA THR A 191 -8.63 -0.97 -9.76
C THR A 191 -10.09 -1.32 -10.06
N THR A 192 -11.03 -0.85 -9.23
CA THR A 192 -12.47 -1.15 -9.35
C THR A 192 -13.32 0.08 -9.65
N GLY A 193 -12.71 1.27 -9.65
CA GLY A 193 -13.41 2.55 -9.67
C GLY A 193 -13.99 2.99 -8.31
N VAL A 194 -14.06 2.10 -7.32
CA VAL A 194 -14.71 2.31 -6.01
C VAL A 194 -13.68 2.41 -4.89
N VAL A 195 -13.83 3.39 -4.00
CA VAL A 195 -13.11 3.49 -2.73
C VAL A 195 -13.95 2.82 -1.64
N ARG A 196 -13.34 1.86 -0.94
CA ARG A 196 -13.94 1.19 0.22
C ARG A 196 -13.20 1.65 1.48
N PRO A 197 -13.91 2.19 2.49
CA PRO A 197 -13.29 2.66 3.73
C PRO A 197 -12.43 1.58 4.39
N PHE A 198 -11.20 1.94 4.77
CA PHE A 198 -10.25 1.06 5.47
C PHE A 198 -10.01 -0.28 4.75
N SER A 199 -9.86 -0.23 3.43
CA SER A 199 -9.65 -1.39 2.57
C SER A 199 -8.30 -2.07 2.84
N THR A 200 -8.35 -3.23 3.50
CA THR A 200 -7.20 -4.13 3.70
C THR A 200 -6.60 -4.59 2.38
N ALA A 201 -7.43 -4.81 1.36
CA ALA A 201 -6.99 -5.16 0.01
C ALA A 201 -6.18 -4.04 -0.64
N SER A 202 -6.59 -2.78 -0.47
CA SER A 202 -5.88 -1.63 -1.03
C SER A 202 -4.51 -1.45 -0.37
N TRP A 203 -4.43 -1.65 0.95
CA TRP A 203 -3.15 -1.62 1.66
C TRP A 203 -2.22 -2.76 1.25
N ARG A 204 -2.74 -3.99 1.11
CA ARG A 204 -1.94 -5.12 0.59
C ARG A 204 -1.37 -4.79 -0.80
N ALA A 205 -2.18 -4.23 -1.68
CA ALA A 205 -1.74 -3.83 -3.02
C ALA A 205 -0.63 -2.78 -2.98
N SER A 206 -0.70 -1.79 -2.07
CA SER A 206 0.38 -0.80 -1.93
C SER A 206 1.68 -1.39 -1.40
N VAL A 207 1.61 -2.38 -0.50
CA VAL A 207 2.80 -3.11 -0.01
C VAL A 207 3.47 -3.87 -1.15
N VAL A 208 2.69 -4.63 -1.92
CA VAL A 208 3.20 -5.39 -3.09
C VAL A 208 3.79 -4.45 -4.15
N GLN A 209 3.12 -3.34 -4.44
CA GLN A 209 3.62 -2.33 -5.39
C GLN A 209 4.94 -1.71 -4.93
N ALA A 210 5.12 -1.44 -3.63
CA ALA A 210 6.38 -0.94 -3.11
C ALA A 210 7.54 -1.93 -3.34
N VAL A 211 7.27 -3.24 -3.21
CA VAL A 211 8.26 -4.29 -3.48
C VAL A 211 8.68 -4.30 -4.95
N HIS A 212 7.71 -4.31 -5.87
CA HIS A 212 7.99 -4.26 -7.32
C HIS A 212 8.78 -3.01 -7.73
N VAL A 213 8.47 -1.85 -7.14
CA VAL A 213 9.16 -0.58 -7.45
C VAL A 213 10.61 -0.59 -7.01
N MET A 214 10.89 -1.14 -5.83
CA MET A 214 12.25 -1.35 -5.35
C MET A 214 13.00 -2.36 -6.23
N ALA A 215 12.41 -3.52 -6.53
CA ALA A 215 13.05 -4.55 -7.36
C ALA A 215 13.38 -4.03 -8.76
N ALA A 216 12.48 -3.27 -9.38
CA ALA A 216 12.70 -2.66 -10.69
C ALA A 216 13.80 -1.59 -10.70
N GLN A 217 14.19 -1.06 -9.53
CA GLN A 217 15.33 -0.16 -9.36
C GLN A 217 16.66 -0.92 -9.19
N GLY A 218 16.65 -2.26 -9.25
CA GLY A 218 17.82 -3.11 -9.12
C GLY A 218 18.20 -3.46 -7.68
N GLU A 219 17.36 -3.06 -6.71
CA GLU A 219 17.60 -3.36 -5.30
C GLU A 219 17.34 -4.84 -4.99
N ARG A 220 18.15 -5.38 -4.09
CA ARG A 220 18.22 -6.82 -3.81
C ARG A 220 17.77 -7.20 -2.39
N THR A 221 17.62 -6.20 -1.53
CA THR A 221 17.24 -6.36 -0.12
C THR A 221 16.04 -5.50 0.21
N VAL A 222 14.96 -6.12 0.70
CA VAL A 222 13.78 -5.43 1.20
C VAL A 222 13.81 -5.34 2.71
N VAL A 223 13.46 -4.18 3.26
CA VAL A 223 13.36 -3.92 4.70
C VAL A 223 11.88 -3.73 5.07
N LEU A 224 11.29 -4.76 5.67
CA LEU A 224 9.89 -4.81 6.07
C LEU A 224 9.73 -4.25 7.48
N CYS A 225 8.96 -3.17 7.58
CA CYS A 225 8.73 -2.46 8.83
C CYS A 225 7.24 -2.54 9.21
N THR A 226 6.94 -2.71 10.49
CA THR A 226 5.52 -2.81 10.95
C THR A 226 4.79 -1.46 11.00
N GLY A 227 5.52 -0.35 10.86
CA GLY A 227 5.03 1.02 10.78
C GLY A 227 6.15 2.06 10.96
N GLY A 228 5.81 3.34 10.93
CA GLY A 228 6.79 4.44 10.91
C GLY A 228 7.81 4.46 12.05
N ARG A 229 7.48 3.97 13.26
CA ARG A 229 8.47 3.82 14.36
C ARG A 229 9.55 2.80 14.01
N THR A 230 9.14 1.61 13.57
CA THR A 230 10.07 0.56 13.14
C THR A 230 10.79 0.93 11.85
N GLU A 231 10.18 1.71 10.97
CA GLU A 231 10.85 2.22 9.77
C GLU A 231 11.98 3.19 10.14
N ARG A 232 11.74 4.12 11.08
CA ARG A 232 12.78 5.02 11.56
C ARG A 232 13.97 4.26 12.16
N ALA A 233 13.69 3.27 13.00
CA ALA A 233 14.71 2.41 13.57
C ALA A 233 15.46 1.61 12.50
N ALA A 234 14.74 1.06 11.52
CA ALA A 234 15.33 0.30 10.42
C ALA A 234 16.26 1.17 9.56
N ARG A 235 15.87 2.42 9.28
CA ARG A 235 16.69 3.38 8.53
C ARG A 235 17.94 3.80 9.29
N ALA A 236 17.87 3.85 10.62
CA ALA A 236 19.06 4.08 11.46
C ALA A 236 19.99 2.86 11.49
N LEU A 237 19.42 1.65 11.41
CA LEU A 237 20.15 0.38 11.41
C LEU A 237 20.84 0.06 10.07
N LEU A 238 20.25 0.53 8.96
CA LEU A 238 20.71 0.28 7.58
C LEU A 238 20.80 1.61 6.79
N PRO A 239 21.62 2.58 7.23
CA PRO A 239 21.69 3.91 6.61
C PRO A 239 22.24 3.89 5.17
N GLU A 240 22.91 2.82 4.78
CA GLU A 240 23.45 2.60 3.44
C GLU A 240 22.37 2.25 2.41
N LEU A 241 21.21 1.76 2.85
CA LEU A 241 20.13 1.38 1.94
C LEU A 241 19.30 2.61 1.53
N PRO A 242 18.88 2.68 0.24
CA PRO A 242 18.03 3.76 -0.22
C PRO A 242 16.61 3.67 0.39
N GLU A 243 15.92 4.82 0.48
CA GLU A 243 14.58 4.91 1.09
C GLU A 243 13.56 3.93 0.47
N VAL A 244 13.70 3.60 -0.82
CA VAL A 244 12.82 2.67 -1.53
C VAL A 244 12.85 1.25 -0.95
N CYS A 245 13.94 0.86 -0.28
CA CYS A 245 14.08 -0.45 0.34
C CYS A 245 13.22 -0.62 1.59
N PHE A 246 12.71 0.47 2.18
CA PHE A 246 11.96 0.45 3.42
C PHE A 246 10.45 0.45 3.15
N VAL A 247 9.80 -0.69 3.43
CA VAL A 247 8.39 -0.92 3.15
C VAL A 247 7.62 -1.11 4.47
N GLU A 248 6.66 -0.22 4.73
CA GLU A 248 5.71 -0.37 5.84
C GLU A 248 4.67 -1.46 5.51
N VAL A 249 4.93 -2.69 5.95
CA VAL A 249 4.04 -3.83 5.67
C VAL A 249 2.77 -3.81 6.51
N GLY A 250 2.81 -3.17 7.68
CA GLY A 250 1.71 -3.22 8.66
C GLY A 250 1.40 -4.65 9.09
N ASP A 251 0.43 -5.27 8.44
CA ASP A 251 0.00 -6.65 8.66
C ASP A 251 0.44 -7.64 7.57
N PHE A 252 0.93 -7.17 6.41
CA PHE A 252 1.04 -7.96 5.18
C PHE A 252 2.46 -8.48 4.89
N THR A 253 3.10 -9.08 5.89
CA THR A 253 4.45 -9.64 5.74
C THR A 253 4.49 -10.74 4.68
N GLY A 254 3.52 -11.67 4.70
CA GLY A 254 3.42 -12.75 3.70
C GLY A 254 3.38 -12.22 2.27
N ALA A 255 2.44 -11.31 1.99
CA ALA A 255 2.33 -10.67 0.66
C ALA A 255 3.63 -9.97 0.21
N ALA A 256 4.34 -9.29 1.12
CA ALA A 256 5.61 -8.64 0.81
C ALA A 256 6.72 -9.66 0.47
N VAL A 257 6.84 -10.73 1.27
CA VAL A 257 7.83 -11.79 1.03
C VAL A 257 7.53 -12.55 -0.26
N THR A 258 6.26 -12.87 -0.54
CA THR A 258 5.86 -13.50 -1.80
C THR A 258 6.22 -12.65 -3.01
N ALA A 259 5.97 -11.34 -2.94
CA ALA A 259 6.37 -10.41 -4.00
C ALA A 259 7.90 -10.35 -4.15
N ALA A 260 8.63 -10.29 -3.04
CA ALA A 260 10.10 -10.24 -3.05
C ALA A 260 10.71 -11.49 -3.68
N VAL A 261 10.18 -12.68 -3.38
CA VAL A 261 10.61 -13.94 -4.02
C VAL A 261 10.26 -13.94 -5.51
N GLY A 262 9.05 -13.51 -5.87
CA GLY A 262 8.61 -13.43 -7.27
C GLY A 262 9.48 -12.50 -8.13
N ASP A 263 10.00 -11.43 -7.54
CA ASP A 263 10.88 -10.47 -8.21
C ASP A 263 12.37 -10.83 -8.10
N GLY A 264 12.71 -12.01 -7.57
CA GLY A 264 14.09 -12.50 -7.50
C GLY A 264 14.98 -11.73 -6.50
N MET A 265 14.40 -11.14 -5.46
CA MET A 265 15.17 -10.55 -4.38
C MET A 265 15.97 -11.62 -3.62
N THR A 266 17.04 -11.22 -2.93
CA THR A 266 17.86 -12.15 -2.12
C THR A 266 17.84 -11.87 -0.63
N GLY A 267 17.54 -10.65 -0.23
CA GLY A 267 17.54 -10.25 1.17
C GLY A 267 16.17 -9.79 1.65
N VAL A 268 15.74 -10.30 2.81
CA VAL A 268 14.61 -9.75 3.56
C VAL A 268 15.10 -9.40 4.96
N VAL A 269 14.95 -8.13 5.33
CA VAL A 269 15.13 -7.67 6.70
C VAL A 269 13.75 -7.42 7.29
N PHE A 270 13.46 -7.95 8.46
CA PHE A 270 12.23 -7.66 9.18
C PHE A 270 12.52 -6.87 10.47
N VAL A 271 11.98 -5.66 10.59
CA VAL A 271 12.12 -4.82 11.79
C VAL A 271 10.76 -4.62 12.43
N GLY A 272 10.61 -5.11 13.67
CA GLY A 272 9.34 -5.12 14.37
C GLY A 272 9.44 -5.02 15.88
N MET A 273 8.29 -4.98 16.55
CA MET A 273 8.19 -5.02 18.01
C MET A 273 7.69 -6.39 18.49
N ALA A 274 7.92 -6.72 19.76
CA ALA A 274 7.66 -8.04 20.36
C ALA A 274 6.29 -8.65 19.98
N GLY A 275 5.20 -7.87 20.00
CA GLY A 275 3.87 -8.39 19.66
C GLY A 275 3.71 -8.86 18.21
N LYS A 276 4.39 -8.23 17.25
CA LYS A 276 4.38 -8.61 15.83
C LYS A 276 5.30 -9.79 15.57
N LEU A 277 6.49 -9.77 16.18
CA LEU A 277 7.44 -10.87 16.13
C LEU A 277 6.84 -12.14 16.72
N ALA A 278 6.15 -12.07 17.85
CA ALA A 278 5.48 -13.21 18.47
C ALA A 278 4.48 -13.91 17.53
N LYS A 279 3.72 -13.14 16.73
CA LYS A 279 2.78 -13.68 15.75
C LYS A 279 3.49 -14.35 14.58
N LEU A 280 4.54 -13.71 14.06
CA LEU A 280 5.33 -14.29 12.99
C LEU A 280 6.05 -15.56 13.45
N ALA A 281 6.62 -15.56 14.66
CA ALA A 281 7.25 -16.73 15.26
C ALA A 281 6.28 -17.91 15.41
N ALA A 282 4.98 -17.63 15.57
CA ALA A 282 3.91 -18.62 15.59
C ALA A 282 3.43 -19.06 14.18
N GLY A 283 4.14 -18.69 13.11
CA GLY A 283 3.79 -19.06 11.74
C GLY A 283 2.67 -18.22 11.11
N ILE A 284 2.31 -17.06 11.68
CA ILE A 284 1.22 -16.22 11.19
C ILE A 284 1.77 -15.04 10.36
N LEU A 285 1.66 -15.15 9.03
CA LEU A 285 2.28 -14.24 8.07
C LEU A 285 1.41 -13.00 7.76
N MET A 286 0.13 -13.02 8.17
CA MET A 286 -0.77 -11.87 8.18
C MET A 286 -1.11 -11.49 9.63
N THR A 287 -0.48 -10.42 10.14
CA THR A 287 -0.38 -10.16 11.59
C THR A 287 -1.52 -9.31 12.19
N HIS A 288 -2.62 -9.15 11.47
CA HIS A 288 -3.77 -8.33 11.90
C HIS A 288 -4.43 -8.89 13.17
N TYR A 289 -4.72 -8.00 14.13
CA TYR A 289 -5.15 -8.35 15.49
C TYR A 289 -6.49 -9.10 15.59
N THR A 290 -7.43 -8.86 14.68
CA THR A 290 -8.73 -9.58 14.65
C THR A 290 -8.62 -11.02 14.16
N ARG A 291 -7.50 -11.39 13.52
CA ARG A 291 -7.29 -12.71 12.92
C ARG A 291 -6.28 -13.56 13.69
N SER A 292 -5.48 -12.94 14.56
CA SER A 292 -4.46 -13.63 15.35
C SER A 292 -4.25 -12.99 16.71
N LYS A 293 -4.43 -13.79 17.77
CA LYS A 293 -3.93 -13.47 19.11
C LYS A 293 -2.45 -13.83 19.19
N VAL A 294 -1.72 -13.16 20.08
CA VAL A 294 -0.35 -13.57 20.41
C VAL A 294 -0.42 -14.94 21.08
N ASP A 295 0.36 -15.90 20.58
CA ASP A 295 0.51 -17.18 21.25
C ASP A 295 1.49 -17.01 22.42
N LEU A 296 0.94 -16.93 23.63
CA LEU A 296 1.72 -16.71 24.84
C LEU A 296 2.46 -17.97 25.30
N SER A 297 2.00 -19.15 24.87
CA SER A 297 2.72 -20.40 25.13
C SER A 297 4.05 -20.44 24.38
N LEU A 298 4.10 -19.85 23.17
CA LEU A 298 5.34 -19.64 22.43
C LEU A 298 6.30 -18.76 23.23
N LEU A 299 5.81 -17.65 23.77
CA LEU A 299 6.62 -16.72 24.57
C LEU A 299 7.09 -17.35 25.87
N GLY A 300 6.26 -18.16 26.53
CA GLY A 300 6.66 -18.99 27.68
C GLY A 300 7.80 -19.95 27.32
N ALA A 301 7.72 -20.61 26.16
CA ALA A 301 8.78 -21.48 25.68
C ALA A 301 10.07 -20.73 25.32
N VAL A 302 9.98 -19.52 24.72
CA VAL A 302 11.13 -18.62 24.54
C VAL A 302 11.78 -18.32 25.89
N THR A 303 10.96 -17.96 26.88
CA THR A 303 11.41 -17.57 28.23
C THR A 303 12.17 -18.70 28.90
N ALA A 304 11.66 -19.93 28.83
CA ALA A 304 12.31 -21.09 29.39
C ALA A 304 13.66 -21.39 28.72
N GLU A 305 13.73 -21.27 27.39
CA GLU A 305 14.96 -21.47 26.62
C GLU A 305 16.00 -20.37 26.89
N ALA A 306 15.55 -19.14 27.15
CA ALA A 306 16.39 -18.01 27.54
C ALA A 306 16.96 -18.12 28.97
N GLY A 307 16.63 -19.17 29.73
CA GLY A 307 17.08 -19.35 31.11
C GLY A 307 16.15 -18.74 32.18
N GLY A 308 14.92 -18.38 31.82
CA GLY A 308 13.91 -17.92 32.78
C GLY A 308 13.50 -19.01 33.76
N ASP A 309 13.36 -18.65 35.03
CA ASP A 309 12.89 -19.56 36.07
C ASP A 309 11.41 -19.97 35.86
N PRO A 310 10.92 -21.03 36.55
CA PRO A 310 9.54 -21.48 36.39
C PRO A 310 8.47 -20.42 36.69
N ALA A 311 8.76 -19.47 37.61
CA ALA A 311 7.82 -18.42 37.96
C ALA A 311 7.69 -17.38 36.84
N LEU A 312 8.81 -16.98 36.24
CA LEU A 312 8.82 -16.07 35.09
C LEU A 312 8.17 -16.72 33.86
N VAL A 313 8.46 -17.99 33.59
CA VAL A 313 7.82 -18.74 32.48
C VAL A 313 6.29 -18.77 32.65
N ALA A 314 5.81 -19.04 33.87
CA ALA A 314 4.38 -19.02 34.17
C ALA A 314 3.78 -17.62 33.99
N ALA A 315 4.46 -16.57 34.49
CA ALA A 315 4.04 -15.19 34.35
C ALA A 315 3.94 -14.74 32.88
N VAL A 316 4.93 -15.08 32.05
CA VAL A 316 4.93 -14.76 30.62
C VAL A 316 3.82 -15.53 29.88
N THR A 317 3.60 -16.81 30.22
CA THR A 317 2.53 -17.61 29.61
C THR A 317 1.13 -17.08 29.95
N ALA A 318 0.98 -16.49 31.14
CA ALA A 318 -0.25 -15.85 31.60
C ALA A 318 -0.36 -14.36 31.23
N ALA A 319 0.60 -13.80 30.48
CA ALA A 319 0.61 -12.40 30.12
C ALA A 319 -0.58 -12.03 29.20
N ASN A 320 -0.87 -10.73 29.04
CA ASN A 320 -2.02 -10.30 28.23
C ASN A 320 -1.64 -10.03 26.78
N THR A 321 -0.38 -9.62 26.55
CA THR A 321 0.12 -9.19 25.25
C THR A 321 1.60 -9.51 25.12
N GLY A 322 2.12 -9.51 23.89
CA GLY A 322 3.58 -9.58 23.68
C GLY A 322 4.35 -8.40 24.30
N ARG A 323 3.69 -7.26 24.54
CA ARG A 323 4.28 -6.15 25.31
C ARG A 323 4.44 -6.49 26.78
N HIS A 324 3.43 -7.09 27.39
CA HIS A 324 3.54 -7.53 28.78
C HIS A 324 4.65 -8.58 28.93
N ALA A 325 4.78 -9.53 27.99
CA ALA A 325 5.90 -10.47 27.98
C ALA A 325 7.27 -9.77 27.85
N TYR A 326 7.39 -8.77 26.96
CA TYR A 326 8.59 -7.95 26.84
C TYR A 326 8.96 -7.28 28.18
N GLU A 327 7.97 -6.66 28.85
CA GLU A 327 8.19 -5.94 30.12
C GLU A 327 8.63 -6.91 31.23
N LEU A 328 8.09 -8.14 31.25
CA LEU A 328 8.53 -9.20 32.16
C LEU A 328 9.97 -9.65 31.88
N TRP A 329 10.36 -9.80 30.61
CA TRP A 329 11.75 -10.13 30.25
C TRP A 329 12.72 -9.02 30.63
N GLU A 330 12.33 -7.75 30.44
CA GLU A 330 13.12 -6.59 30.82
C GLU A 330 13.32 -6.53 32.34
N ALA A 331 12.25 -6.68 33.11
CA ALA A 331 12.31 -6.71 34.57
C ALA A 331 13.18 -7.85 35.12
N ALA A 332 13.24 -8.98 34.41
CA ALA A 332 14.05 -10.14 34.78
C ALA A 332 15.50 -10.10 34.23
N GLY A 333 15.88 -9.06 33.47
CA GLY A 333 17.20 -8.98 32.84
C GLY A 333 17.43 -9.97 31.70
N LEU A 334 16.37 -10.58 31.16
CA LEU A 334 16.41 -11.60 30.11
C LEU A 334 15.99 -11.09 28.72
N LEU A 335 15.74 -9.79 28.58
CA LEU A 335 15.21 -9.19 27.35
C LEU A 335 16.07 -9.50 26.11
N GLY A 336 17.40 -9.40 26.22
CA GLY A 336 18.31 -9.70 25.10
C GLY A 336 18.19 -11.16 24.66
N ALA A 337 18.47 -12.09 25.58
CA ALA A 337 18.45 -13.53 25.30
C ALA A 337 17.09 -14.03 24.81
N ALA A 338 15.99 -13.65 25.47
CA ALA A 338 14.64 -14.02 25.03
C ALA A 338 14.27 -13.35 23.70
N GLY A 339 14.68 -12.10 23.50
CA GLY A 339 14.46 -11.38 22.26
C GLY A 339 15.19 -11.99 21.07
N ASP A 340 16.45 -12.42 21.23
CA ASP A 340 17.26 -13.01 20.17
C ASP A 340 16.68 -14.35 19.72
N LEU A 341 16.26 -15.19 20.68
CA LEU A 341 15.53 -16.42 20.40
C LEU A 341 14.21 -16.15 19.67
N LEU A 342 13.47 -15.12 20.06
CA LEU A 342 12.25 -14.73 19.35
C LEU A 342 12.56 -14.29 17.91
N CYS A 343 13.58 -13.44 17.69
CA CYS A 343 14.04 -13.04 16.37
C CYS A 343 14.50 -14.24 15.52
N GLN A 344 15.14 -15.24 16.14
CA GLN A 344 15.59 -16.46 15.46
C GLN A 344 14.40 -17.31 14.98
N ARG A 345 13.35 -17.46 15.80
CA ARG A 345 12.13 -18.18 15.41
C ARG A 345 11.39 -17.46 14.28
N VAL A 346 11.33 -16.12 14.29
CA VAL A 346 10.77 -15.34 13.17
C VAL A 346 11.58 -15.58 11.89
N ARG A 347 12.90 -15.53 11.99
CA ARG A 347 13.80 -15.78 10.86
C ARG A 347 13.54 -17.15 10.24
N GLN A 348 13.46 -18.21 11.04
CA GLN A 348 13.16 -19.56 10.59
C GLN A 348 11.82 -19.63 9.85
N VAL A 349 10.77 -19.01 10.40
CA VAL A 349 9.45 -18.96 9.75
C VAL A 349 9.51 -18.27 8.39
N LEU A 350 10.16 -17.11 8.30
CA LEU A 350 10.24 -16.34 7.05
C LEU A 350 11.10 -17.03 5.99
N VAL A 351 12.24 -17.65 6.37
CA VAL A 351 13.07 -18.45 5.46
C VAL A 351 12.26 -19.61 4.89
N ARG A 352 11.53 -20.34 5.75
CA ARG A 352 10.69 -21.46 5.33
C ARG A 352 9.53 -21.00 4.44
N PHE A 353 8.87 -19.89 4.78
CA PHE A 353 7.80 -19.31 3.98
C PHE A 353 8.28 -18.89 2.58
N ALA A 354 9.50 -18.35 2.48
CA ALA A 354 10.13 -18.01 1.22
C ALA A 354 10.72 -19.23 0.46
N GLY A 355 10.55 -20.45 0.97
CA GLY A 355 11.12 -21.66 0.36
C GLY A 355 12.66 -21.66 0.30
N GLY A 356 13.32 -20.92 1.19
CA GLY A 356 14.78 -20.75 1.17
C GLY A 356 15.33 -19.83 0.08
N ALA A 357 14.48 -19.16 -0.70
CA ALA A 357 14.90 -18.31 -1.81
C ALA A 357 15.60 -17.00 -1.37
N VAL A 358 15.44 -16.59 -0.11
CA VAL A 358 16.01 -15.36 0.44
C VAL A 358 16.73 -15.61 1.77
N THR A 359 17.78 -14.84 2.01
CA THR A 359 18.33 -14.68 3.36
C THR A 359 17.42 -13.77 4.16
N VAL A 360 17.17 -14.13 5.43
CA VAL A 360 16.34 -13.33 6.33
C VAL A 360 17.15 -12.87 7.53
N ASP A 361 17.05 -11.59 7.86
CA ASP A 361 17.54 -10.96 9.08
C ASP A 361 16.37 -10.36 9.84
N VAL A 362 16.40 -10.39 11.18
CA VAL A 362 15.30 -9.89 12.01
C VAL A 362 15.86 -9.02 13.11
N ALA A 363 15.25 -7.85 13.34
CA ALA A 363 15.55 -6.98 14.46
C ALA A 363 14.28 -6.69 15.26
N MET A 364 14.39 -6.83 16.59
CA MET A 364 13.38 -6.38 17.53
C MET A 364 13.79 -5.00 18.05
N VAL A 365 12.87 -4.06 18.02
CA VAL A 365 13.05 -2.72 18.61
C VAL A 365 12.15 -2.53 19.82
N ASP A 366 12.54 -1.60 20.70
CA ASP A 366 11.70 -1.18 21.82
C ASP A 366 10.40 -0.48 21.35
N PHE A 367 9.52 -0.17 22.31
CA PHE A 367 8.25 0.48 22.00
C PHE A 367 8.38 1.96 21.64
N ALA A 368 9.53 2.59 21.92
CA ALA A 368 9.83 3.94 21.44
C ALA A 368 10.24 3.93 19.95
N GLY A 369 10.83 2.81 19.50
CA GLY A 369 11.47 2.67 18.20
C GLY A 369 12.86 3.30 18.18
N ASP A 370 13.50 3.45 19.33
CA ASP A 370 14.77 4.19 19.47
C ASP A 370 15.97 3.25 19.60
N ARG A 371 15.76 2.03 20.10
CA ARG A 371 16.82 1.04 20.30
C ARG A 371 16.47 -0.32 19.72
N VAL A 372 17.43 -0.96 19.06
CA VAL A 372 17.40 -2.40 18.77
C VAL A 372 17.70 -3.15 20.06
N VAL A 373 16.75 -3.96 20.50
CA VAL A 373 16.82 -4.69 21.78
C VAL A 373 17.26 -6.14 21.62
N ALA A 374 17.09 -6.70 20.42
CA ALA A 374 17.47 -8.06 20.07
C ALA A 374 17.49 -8.24 18.55
N SER A 375 18.16 -9.27 18.05
CA SER A 375 18.26 -9.52 16.61
C SER A 375 18.58 -10.98 16.26
N SER A 376 18.50 -11.30 14.97
CA SER A 376 19.00 -12.55 14.42
C SER A 376 19.55 -12.35 13.01
N GLY A 377 20.39 -13.27 12.54
CA GLY A 377 21.03 -13.16 11.24
C GLY A 377 22.29 -12.31 11.31
N ARG A 378 22.40 -11.30 10.44
CA ARG A 378 23.61 -10.46 10.28
C ARG A 378 24.04 -9.68 11.52
N TRP A 379 23.15 -9.54 12.50
CA TRP A 379 23.39 -8.80 13.74
C TRP A 379 23.46 -9.71 14.98
N ALA A 380 23.37 -11.03 14.82
CA ALA A 380 23.56 -11.94 15.93
C ALA A 380 25.00 -11.79 16.46
N ALA A 381 25.12 -11.56 17.78
CA ALA A 381 26.39 -11.44 18.48
C ALA A 381 27.10 -12.81 18.63
#